data_AF-A0A956WAA7-F1
#
_entry.id   AF-A0A956WAA7-F1
#
_cell.length_a   1.000
_cell.length_b   1.000
_cell.length_c   1.000
_cell.angle_alpha   90.00
_cell.angle_beta   90.00
_cell.angle_gamma   90.00
#
_symmetry.space_group_name_H-M   'P 1'
#
loop_
_entity.id
_entity.type
_entity.pdbx_description
1 polymer ?
#
loop_
_entity_poly.entity_id
_entity_poly.type
_entity_poly.pdbx_seq_one_letter_code
_entity_poly.pdbx_strand_id
1 'polypeptide(L)'
;MRFKRADMPGLAIAVLGPVALFLLILESYQLWHHHGSPILGMLSVNIAIGGGVIAGLWRFVRATDAVIGLALALALCVLAVFVIRGSGNDGSALATILKLAAIGLFLALNVVVIQQLLWNGLNPILQRRDDAKAAAAAEQS
;
A
#
# COMPACT_ATOMS: atom_id res chain seq x y z
N MET A 1 15.43 0.72 19.66
CA MET A 1 14.58 1.89 19.37
C MET A 1 13.37 1.83 20.30
N ARG A 2 13.02 2.91 21.03
CA ARG A 2 11.81 2.93 21.89
C ARG A 2 10.59 3.26 21.01
N PHE A 3 9.60 2.39 20.99
CA PHE A 3 8.30 2.63 20.33
C PHE A 3 7.66 3.90 20.92
N LYS A 4 7.33 4.87 20.08
CA LYS A 4 6.60 6.08 20.48
C LYS A 4 5.12 5.91 20.16
N ARG A 5 4.24 6.60 20.90
CA ARG A 5 2.79 6.58 20.62
C ARG A 5 2.44 7.02 19.19
N ALA A 6 3.28 7.84 18.57
CA ALA A 6 3.16 8.25 17.17
C ALA A 6 3.32 7.09 16.16
N ASP A 7 3.88 5.95 16.58
CA ASP A 7 4.07 4.77 15.75
C ASP A 7 2.84 3.83 15.76
N MET A 8 1.89 4.05 16.69
CA MET A 8 0.69 3.21 16.85
C MET A 8 -0.21 3.16 15.60
N PRO A 9 -0.47 4.28 14.88
CA PRO A 9 -1.25 4.22 13.65
C PRO A 9 -0.56 3.39 12.56
N GLY A 10 0.76 3.54 12.42
CA GLY A 10 1.55 2.74 11.49
C GLY A 10 1.48 1.25 11.84
N LEU A 11 1.59 0.90 13.12
CA LEU A 11 1.47 -0.47 13.59
C LEU A 11 0.08 -1.07 13.30
N ALA A 12 -0.99 -0.32 13.55
CA ALA A 12 -2.35 -0.76 13.24
C ALA A 12 -2.54 -1.03 11.73
N ILE A 13 -2.00 -0.15 10.88
CA ILE A 13 -2.02 -0.33 9.43
C ILE A 13 -1.18 -1.55 9.01
N ALA A 14 -0.03 -1.79 9.64
CA ALA A 14 0.83 -2.96 9.36
C ALA A 14 0.11 -4.28 9.56
N VAL A 15 -0.67 -4.36 10.64
CA VAL A 15 -1.30 -5.60 11.09
C VAL A 15 -2.64 -5.80 10.40
N LEU A 16 -3.49 -4.76 10.39
CA LEU A 16 -4.87 -4.87 9.93
C LEU A 16 -5.01 -4.57 8.44
N GLY A 17 -4.21 -3.65 7.91
CA GLY A 17 -4.27 -3.22 6.51
C GLY A 17 -4.08 -4.38 5.53
N PRO A 18 -2.97 -5.14 5.61
CA PRO A 18 -2.74 -6.29 4.75
C PRO A 18 -3.84 -7.35 4.80
N VAL A 19 -4.30 -7.69 6.00
CA VAL A 19 -5.34 -8.70 6.20
C VAL A 19 -6.65 -8.23 5.57
N ALA A 20 -7.04 -6.98 5.83
CA ALA A 20 -8.25 -6.40 5.25
C ALA A 20 -8.18 -6.35 3.72
N LEU A 21 -7.08 -5.86 3.15
CA LEU A 21 -6.91 -5.79 1.69
C LEU A 21 -6.91 -7.18 1.04
N PHE A 22 -6.27 -8.17 1.67
CA PHE A 22 -6.22 -9.52 1.15
C PHE A 22 -7.59 -10.19 1.14
N LEU A 23 -8.35 -10.10 2.25
CA LEU A 23 -9.73 -10.61 2.32
C LEU A 23 -10.63 -9.96 1.26
N LEU A 24 -10.42 -8.67 1.06
CA LEU A 24 -11.20 -7.85 0.14
C LEU A 24 -10.88 -8.20 -1.33
N ILE A 25 -9.63 -8.55 -1.65
CA ILE A 25 -9.25 -9.12 -2.95
C ILE A 25 -9.79 -10.54 -3.13
N LEU A 26 -9.69 -11.40 -2.11
CA LEU A 26 -10.25 -12.75 -2.17
C LEU A 26 -11.74 -12.74 -2.49
N GLU A 27 -12.49 -11.86 -1.83
CA GLU A 27 -13.92 -11.75 -2.00
C GLU A 27 -14.31 -11.10 -3.34
N SER A 28 -13.63 -10.03 -3.75
CA SER A 28 -13.95 -9.32 -5.00
C SER A 28 -13.65 -10.12 -6.27
N TYR A 29 -12.65 -11.02 -6.22
CA TYR A 29 -12.24 -11.85 -7.36
C TYR A 29 -12.65 -13.32 -7.21
N GLN A 30 -13.41 -13.70 -6.18
CA GLN A 30 -13.81 -15.08 -5.88
C GLN A 30 -12.64 -16.08 -5.80
N LEU A 31 -11.48 -15.61 -5.34
CA LEU A 31 -10.24 -16.40 -5.31
C LEU A 31 -10.22 -17.43 -4.18
N TRP A 32 -11.26 -17.51 -3.35
CA TRP A 32 -11.41 -18.53 -2.31
C TRP A 32 -11.21 -19.94 -2.86
N HIS A 33 -11.68 -20.23 -4.07
CA HIS A 33 -11.58 -21.56 -4.67
C HIS A 33 -10.18 -21.89 -5.23
N HIS A 34 -9.23 -20.93 -5.24
CA HIS A 34 -7.86 -21.13 -5.74
C HIS A 34 -6.90 -21.67 -4.68
N HIS A 35 -7.40 -22.55 -3.81
CA HIS A 35 -6.59 -23.27 -2.82
C HIS A 35 -5.49 -24.10 -3.49
N GLY A 36 -4.25 -23.95 -3.03
CA GLY A 36 -3.09 -24.65 -3.60
C GLY A 36 -2.44 -23.97 -4.81
N SER A 37 -3.00 -22.86 -5.31
CA SER A 37 -2.35 -22.08 -6.37
C SER A 37 -1.26 -21.15 -5.79
N PRO A 38 -0.12 -20.97 -6.49
CA PRO A 38 0.92 -20.04 -6.05
C PRO A 38 0.46 -18.56 -6.13
N ILE A 39 -0.65 -18.27 -6.82
CA ILE A 39 -1.23 -16.93 -6.97
C ILE A 39 -1.65 -16.34 -5.62
N LEU A 40 -2.31 -17.13 -4.76
CA LEU A 40 -2.75 -16.65 -3.44
C LEU A 40 -1.56 -16.26 -2.55
N GLY A 41 -0.50 -17.08 -2.58
CA GLY A 41 0.74 -16.80 -1.86
C GLY A 41 1.44 -15.54 -2.37
N MET A 42 1.53 -15.37 -3.70
CA MET A 42 2.11 -14.16 -4.30
C MET A 42 1.32 -12.89 -3.94
N LEU A 43 -0.02 -12.97 -3.95
CA LEU A 43 -0.89 -11.85 -3.55
C LEU A 43 -0.72 -11.52 -2.07
N SER A 44 -0.75 -12.51 -1.18
CA SER A 44 -0.59 -12.28 0.26
C SER A 44 0.75 -11.65 0.60
N VAL A 45 1.84 -12.09 -0.07
CA VAL A 45 3.17 -11.54 0.14
C VAL A 45 3.27 -10.10 -0.34
N ASN A 46 2.74 -9.78 -1.53
CA ASN A 46 2.73 -8.40 -2.03
C ASN A 46 1.98 -7.44 -1.10
N ILE A 47 0.83 -7.87 -0.59
CA ILE A 47 0.02 -7.07 0.32
C ILE A 47 0.69 -6.93 1.69
N ALA A 48 1.29 -8.00 2.22
CA ALA A 48 2.01 -7.98 3.49
C ALA A 48 3.27 -7.12 3.43
N ILE A 49 4.06 -7.22 2.35
CA ILE A 49 5.22 -6.36 2.11
C ILE A 49 4.75 -4.90 2.01
N GLY A 50 3.71 -4.63 1.22
CA GLY A 50 3.14 -3.29 1.08
C GLY A 50 2.75 -2.67 2.43
N GLY A 51 1.98 -3.40 3.25
CA GLY A 51 1.58 -2.89 4.57
C GLY A 51 2.74 -2.78 5.56
N GLY A 52 3.69 -3.71 5.53
CA GLY A 52 4.90 -3.67 6.38
C GLY A 52 5.80 -2.47 6.04
N VAL A 53 5.98 -2.18 4.74
CA VAL A 53 6.72 -1.02 4.25
C VAL A 53 6.01 0.26 4.66
N ILE A 54 4.70 0.38 4.44
CA ILE A 54 3.91 1.55 4.85
C ILE A 54 4.01 1.79 6.36
N ALA A 55 3.90 0.74 7.16
CA ALA A 55 3.92 0.84 8.61
C ALA A 55 5.29 1.21 9.18
N GLY A 56 6.35 0.51 8.75
CA GLY A 56 7.71 0.78 9.21
C GLY A 56 8.20 2.17 8.81
N LEU A 57 7.58 2.75 7.78
CA LEU A 57 7.97 4.01 7.18
C LEU A 57 6.86 5.06 7.29
N TRP A 58 5.86 4.81 8.13
CA TRP A 58 4.70 5.68 8.32
C TRP A 58 5.10 7.12 8.65
N ARG A 59 6.15 7.30 9.44
CA ARG A 59 6.73 8.61 9.77
C ARG A 59 7.27 9.42 8.58
N PHE A 60 7.52 8.77 7.44
CA PHE A 60 8.00 9.40 6.22
C PHE A 60 6.87 9.72 5.23
N VAL A 61 5.65 9.23 5.49
CA VAL A 61 4.46 9.59 4.74
C VAL A 61 3.99 10.95 5.25
N ARG A 62 4.30 12.01 4.49
CA ARG A 62 3.92 13.40 4.80
C ARG A 62 2.63 13.82 4.11
N ALA A 63 2.38 13.36 2.88
CA ALA A 63 1.12 13.62 2.18
C ALA A 63 0.09 12.54 2.55
N THR A 64 -0.30 12.52 3.82
CA THR A 64 -1.26 11.55 4.37
C THR A 64 -2.63 11.69 3.71
N ASP A 65 -3.02 12.90 3.31
CA ASP A 65 -4.31 13.18 2.65
C ASP A 65 -4.45 12.43 1.31
N ALA A 66 -3.38 12.39 0.51
CA ALA A 66 -3.38 11.66 -0.75
C ALA A 66 -3.48 10.15 -0.54
N VAL A 67 -2.75 9.61 0.44
CA VAL A 67 -2.77 8.18 0.78
C VAL A 67 -4.13 7.77 1.34
N ILE A 68 -4.69 8.56 2.26
CA ILE A 68 -6.03 8.32 2.83
C ILE A 68 -7.10 8.46 1.74
N GLY A 69 -7.02 9.49 0.89
CA GLY A 69 -7.96 9.71 -0.22
C GLY A 69 -7.98 8.54 -1.20
N LEU A 70 -6.81 8.05 -1.62
CA LEU A 70 -6.69 6.88 -2.49
C LEU A 70 -7.17 5.58 -1.81
N ALA A 71 -6.84 5.39 -0.53
CA ALA A 71 -7.32 4.24 0.24
C ALA A 71 -8.85 4.24 0.40
N LEU A 72 -9.45 5.40 0.69
CA LEU A 72 -10.90 5.56 0.77
C LEU A 72 -11.57 5.36 -0.59
N ALA A 73 -11.02 5.93 -1.65
CA ALA A 73 -11.52 5.72 -3.01
C ALA A 73 -11.48 4.24 -3.40
N LEU A 74 -10.40 3.53 -3.06
CA LEU A 74 -10.27 2.09 -3.27
C LEU A 74 -11.34 1.32 -2.47
N ALA A 75 -11.53 1.64 -1.19
CA ALA A 75 -12.54 1.01 -0.34
C ALA A 75 -13.96 1.22 -0.88
N LEU A 76 -14.30 2.44 -1.31
CA LEU A 76 -15.59 2.75 -1.94
C LEU A 76 -15.78 2.00 -3.27
N CYS A 77 -14.74 1.93 -4.10
CA CYS A 77 -14.78 1.21 -5.36
C CYS A 77 -15.09 -0.28 -5.13
N VAL A 78 -14.46 -0.88 -4.13
CA VAL A 78 -14.68 -2.28 -3.77
C VAL A 78 -16.09 -2.48 -3.19
N LEU A 79 -16.55 -1.60 -2.30
CA LEU A 79 -17.92 -1.66 -1.78
C LEU A 79 -18.93 -1.61 -2.92
N ALA A 80 -18.70 -0.76 -3.92
CA ALA A 80 -19.56 -0.70 -5.09
C ALA A 80 -19.53 -2.01 -5.89
N VAL A 81 -18.35 -2.63 -6.13
CA VAL A 81 -18.25 -3.97 -6.76
C VAL A 81 -19.06 -5.00 -5.96
N PHE A 82 -18.97 -4.98 -4.63
CA PHE A 82 -19.71 -5.90 -3.78
C PHE A 82 -21.22 -5.73 -3.92
N VAL A 83 -21.72 -4.49 -3.93
CA VAL A 83 -23.15 -4.20 -4.13
C VAL A 83 -23.63 -4.65 -5.51
N ILE A 84 -22.86 -4.36 -6.56
CA ILE A 84 -23.20 -4.77 -7.95
C ILE A 84 -23.20 -6.29 -8.11
N ARG A 85 -22.30 -6.98 -7.39
CA ARG A 85 -22.30 -8.44 -7.35
C ARG A 85 -23.52 -8.98 -6.61
N GLY A 86 -23.89 -8.38 -5.48
CA GLY A 86 -25.07 -8.75 -4.71
C GLY A 86 -26.39 -8.60 -5.48
N SER A 87 -26.44 -7.70 -6.47
CA SER A 87 -27.60 -7.53 -7.37
C SER A 87 -27.60 -8.48 -8.57
N GLY A 88 -26.65 -9.42 -8.66
CA GLY A 88 -26.55 -10.38 -9.76
C GLY A 88 -25.91 -9.82 -11.05
N ASN A 89 -25.36 -8.61 -11.01
CA ASN A 89 -24.82 -7.91 -12.18
C ASN A 89 -23.30 -8.07 -12.35
N ASP A 90 -22.71 -9.16 -11.84
CA ASP A 90 -21.26 -9.39 -11.77
C ASP A 90 -20.60 -9.48 -13.17
N GLY A 91 -21.36 -9.86 -14.20
CA GLY A 91 -20.91 -9.90 -15.60
C GLY A 91 -21.12 -8.61 -16.40
N SER A 92 -21.68 -7.55 -15.79
CA SER A 92 -21.95 -6.30 -16.48
C SER A 92 -20.66 -5.52 -16.81
N ALA A 93 -20.67 -4.75 -17.90
CA ALA A 93 -19.56 -3.88 -18.27
C ALA A 93 -19.16 -2.91 -17.14
N LEU A 94 -20.15 -2.47 -16.35
CA LEU A 94 -19.97 -1.61 -15.19
C LEU A 94 -19.18 -2.32 -14.07
N ALA A 95 -19.48 -3.58 -13.77
CA ALA A 95 -18.69 -4.37 -12.81
C ALA A 95 -17.24 -4.53 -13.24
N THR A 96 -17.00 -4.77 -14.53
CA THR A 96 -15.65 -4.86 -15.10
C THR A 96 -14.88 -3.54 -14.99
N ILE A 97 -15.52 -2.41 -15.33
CA ILE A 97 -14.90 -1.08 -15.21
C ILE A 97 -14.54 -0.78 -13.76
N LEU A 98 -15.42 -1.10 -12.80
CA LEU A 98 -15.11 -0.90 -11.39
C LEU A 98 -13.94 -1.78 -10.92
N LYS A 99 -13.88 -3.05 -11.34
CA LYS A 99 -12.74 -3.94 -11.02
C LYS A 99 -11.43 -3.37 -11.58
N LEU A 100 -11.44 -2.85 -12.82
CA LEU A 100 -10.27 -2.19 -13.42
C LEU A 100 -9.90 -0.89 -12.70
N ALA A 101 -10.90 -0.09 -12.30
CA ALA A 101 -10.69 1.12 -11.51
C ALA A 101 -10.06 0.79 -10.15
N ALA A 102 -10.51 -0.29 -9.49
CA ALA A 102 -9.91 -0.75 -8.23
C ALA A 102 -8.44 -1.14 -8.40
N ILE A 103 -8.09 -1.85 -9.47
CA ILE A 103 -6.69 -2.17 -9.81
C ILE A 103 -5.88 -0.87 -10.03
N GLY A 104 -6.43 0.08 -10.78
CA GLY A 104 -5.78 1.36 -11.05
C GLY A 104 -5.55 2.18 -9.77
N LEU A 105 -6.55 2.24 -8.88
CA LEU A 105 -6.46 2.92 -7.58
C LEU A 105 -5.43 2.25 -6.67
N PHE A 106 -5.39 0.92 -6.65
CA PHE A 106 -4.38 0.17 -5.91
C PHE A 106 -2.97 0.46 -6.43
N LEU A 107 -2.77 0.48 -7.75
CA LEU A 107 -1.48 0.82 -8.35
C LEU A 107 -1.08 2.27 -8.01
N ALA A 108 -2.00 3.22 -8.13
CA ALA A 108 -1.76 4.62 -7.78
C ALA A 108 -1.38 4.77 -6.29
N LEU A 109 -2.08 4.08 -5.39
CA LEU A 109 -1.75 4.06 -3.97
C LEU A 109 -0.33 3.55 -3.71
N ASN A 110 0.07 2.46 -4.38
CA ASN A 110 1.42 1.92 -4.28
C ASN A 110 2.48 2.91 -4.79
N VAL A 111 2.26 3.52 -5.95
CA VAL A 111 3.18 4.52 -6.52
C VAL A 111 3.37 5.71 -5.58
N VAL A 112 2.26 6.27 -5.05
CA VAL A 112 2.31 7.42 -4.13
C VAL A 112 3.07 7.07 -2.85
N VAL A 113 2.79 5.89 -2.27
CA VAL A 113 3.49 5.41 -1.07
C VAL A 113 4.99 5.24 -1.33
N ILE A 114 5.37 4.54 -2.41
CA ILE A 114 6.77 4.29 -2.76
C ILE A 114 7.48 5.62 -3.03
N GLN A 115 6.85 6.54 -3.76
CA GLN A 115 7.41 7.85 -4.04
C GLN A 115 7.67 8.64 -2.74
N GLN A 116 6.73 8.65 -1.80
CA GLN A 116 6.94 9.31 -0.52
C GLN A 116 8.07 8.68 0.30
N LEU A 117 8.18 7.35 0.25
CA LEU A 117 9.28 6.66 0.89
C LEU A 117 10.64 7.06 0.30
N LEU A 118 10.75 7.08 -1.03
CA LEU A 118 11.99 7.46 -1.71
C LEU A 118 12.35 8.91 -1.40
N TRP A 119 11.39 9.83 -1.48
CA TRP A 119 11.66 11.26 -1.33
C TRP A 119 11.92 11.68 0.12
N ASN A 120 11.16 11.15 1.08
CA ASN A 120 11.23 11.57 2.48
C ASN A 120 12.10 10.64 3.34
N GLY A 121 12.30 9.40 2.91
CA GLY A 121 13.10 8.39 3.62
C GLY A 121 14.49 8.21 3.02
N LEU A 122 14.58 7.88 1.73
CA LEU A 122 15.86 7.52 1.09
C LEU A 122 16.72 8.74 0.77
N ASN A 123 16.13 9.79 0.17
CA ASN A 123 16.87 10.98 -0.25
C ASN A 123 17.66 11.66 0.89
N PRO A 124 17.09 11.86 2.10
CA PRO A 124 17.85 12.44 3.22
C PRO A 124 19.00 11.56 3.71
N ILE A 125 18.89 10.24 3.57
CA ILE A 125 19.95 9.30 3.94
C ILE A 125 21.10 9.40 2.94
N LEU A 126 20.79 9.49 1.65
CA LEU A 126 21.80 9.65 0.60
C LEU A 126 22.52 10.99 0.74
N GLN A 127 21.79 12.09 0.94
CA GLN A 127 22.39 13.42 1.17
C GLN A 127 23.37 13.41 2.36
N ARG A 128 22.97 12.85 3.51
CA ARG A 128 23.86 12.74 4.68
C ARG A 128 25.13 11.92 4.41
N ARG A 129 25.05 10.91 3.55
CA ARG A 129 26.22 10.10 3.16
C ARG A 129 27.14 10.88 2.23
N ASP A 130 26.58 11.64 1.30
CA ASP A 130 27.36 12.45 0.38
C ASP A 130 28.05 13.61 1.12
N ASP A 131 27.35 14.26 2.05
CA ASP A 131 27.93 15.28 2.93
C ASP A 131 29.08 14.72 3.79
N ALA A 132 28.90 13.52 4.36
CA ALA A 132 29.93 12.86 5.16
C ALA A 132 31.17 12.48 4.31
N LYS A 133 30.97 12.05 3.06
CA LYS A 133 32.07 11.78 2.14
C LYS A 133 32.80 13.06 1.72
N ALA A 134 32.07 14.14 1.48
CA ALA A 134 32.65 15.44 1.13
C ALA A 134 33.47 16.01 2.29
N ALA A 135 32.99 15.90 3.53
CA ALA A 135 33.73 16.31 4.72
C ALA A 135 35.03 15.49 4.90
N ALA A 136 34.95 14.17 4.74
CA ALA A 136 36.13 13.30 4.84
C ALA A 136 37.18 13.58 3.75
N ALA A 137 36.74 13.97 2.54
CA ALA A 137 37.65 14.37 1.46
C ALA A 137 38.31 15.73 1.73
N ALA A 138 37.60 16.68 2.34
CA ALA A 138 38.12 17.99 2.69
C ALA A 138 39.11 17.96 3.87
N GLU A 139 39.00 16.99 4.79
CA GLU A 139 39.99 16.77 5.86
C GLU A 139 41.32 16.16 5.35
N GLN A 140 41.32 15.59 4.15
CA GLN A 140 42.49 14.94 3.53
C GLN A 140 43.24 15.84 2.54
N SER A 141 42.71 17.02 2.22
CA SER A 141 43.31 18.03 1.35
C SER A 141 43.93 19.18 2.14
#